data_AF-A0A2H0IYQ3-F1
#
_entry.id   AF-A0A2H0IYQ3-F1
#
_cell.length_a   1.000
_cell.length_b   1.000
_cell.length_c   1.000
_cell.angle_alpha   90.00
_cell.angle_beta   90.00
_cell.angle_gamma   90.00
#
_symmetry.space_group_name_H-M   'P 1'
#
loop_
_entity.id
_entity.type
_entity.pdbx_description
1 polymer ?
#
loop_
_entity_poly.entity_id
_entity_poly.type
_entity_poly.pdbx_seq_one_letter_code
_entity_poly.pdbx_strand_id
1 'polypeptide(L)'
;MQTIVTERLRASRRKKIDPLATVADQLAAKLPALGAQAQPNLLQVLHDLLDGADEAARTSRTQLQIHLINVADHLISVQSRQPSSAQRMLSTEDAAQLMGCSRPYVAMLIDAKKLAGSVTTEGGHRRVPEASVRDWINSQQLANKADADSDYKSAARDAGMYKVSDADYLAAANKIRKSKRGG
;
A
#
# COMPACT_ATOMS: atom_id res chain seq x y z
N MET A 1 55.10 35.36 32.69
CA MET A 1 53.73 35.10 33.15
C MET A 1 52.86 34.77 31.95
N GLN A 2 52.35 33.53 31.91
CA GLN A 2 51.09 33.07 31.29
C GLN A 2 50.99 33.13 29.75
N THR A 3 51.21 32.05 29.00
CA THR A 3 50.44 30.79 28.85
C THR A 3 49.20 30.95 27.96
N ILE A 4 49.31 30.44 26.73
CA ILE A 4 48.32 29.69 25.93
C ILE A 4 46.91 30.29 25.86
N VAL A 5 46.57 30.88 24.71
CA VAL A 5 45.19 30.94 24.21
C VAL A 5 45.15 30.29 22.82
N THR A 6 45.03 28.96 22.86
CA THR A 6 44.12 28.14 22.03
C THR A 6 44.04 28.50 20.54
N GLU A 7 44.73 27.80 19.64
CA GLU A 7 44.37 26.44 19.21
C GLU A 7 42.87 26.14 19.36
N ARG A 8 42.09 26.35 18.28
CA ARG A 8 40.87 25.59 17.89
C ARG A 8 40.11 26.25 16.73
N LEU A 9 40.77 26.49 15.61
CA LEU A 9 40.09 26.32 14.31
C LEU A 9 40.15 24.84 13.94
N ARG A 10 39.63 23.99 14.84
CA ARG A 10 39.27 22.62 14.47
C ARG A 10 38.09 22.78 13.53
N ALA A 11 38.38 22.62 12.24
CA ALA A 11 37.41 22.29 11.23
C ALA A 11 36.34 21.42 11.86
N SER A 12 35.13 21.93 11.94
CA SER A 12 33.96 21.14 12.29
C SER A 12 33.70 20.21 11.11
N ARG A 13 34.58 19.22 10.91
CA ARG A 13 34.29 17.99 10.19
C ARG A 13 33.18 17.34 10.98
N ARG A 14 31.93 17.74 10.69
CA ARG A 14 30.78 16.89 10.93
C ARG A 14 31.17 15.56 10.30
N LYS A 15 31.47 14.57 11.14
CA LYS A 15 31.73 13.21 10.70
C LYS A 15 30.51 12.85 9.87
N LYS A 16 30.65 12.78 8.54
CA LYS A 16 29.53 12.41 7.66
C LYS A 16 29.08 11.04 8.16
N ILE A 17 27.90 10.99 8.77
CA ILE A 17 27.32 9.72 9.18
C ILE A 17 26.97 9.05 7.87
N ASP A 18 27.65 7.95 7.60
CA ASP A 18 27.38 7.13 6.44
C ASP A 18 26.06 6.39 6.68
N PRO A 19 25.02 6.65 5.86
CA PRO A 19 23.73 6.01 6.03
C PRO A 19 23.78 4.48 5.82
N LEU A 20 24.76 3.97 5.06
CA LEU A 20 24.88 2.54 4.78
C LEU A 20 25.66 1.80 5.88
N ALA A 21 26.44 2.50 6.70
CA ALA A 21 27.19 1.89 7.81
C ALA A 21 26.28 1.16 8.79
N THR A 22 25.15 1.77 9.18
CA THR A 22 24.17 1.12 10.08
C THR A 22 23.53 -0.12 9.45
N VAL A 23 23.27 -0.08 8.14
CA VAL A 23 22.71 -1.22 7.41
C VAL A 23 23.73 -2.36 7.34
N ALA A 24 25.00 -2.05 7.05
CA ALA A 24 26.09 -3.03 7.05
C ALA A 24 26.27 -3.69 8.42
N ASP A 25 26.19 -2.90 9.50
CA ASP A 25 26.28 -3.40 10.87
C ASP A 25 25.17 -4.40 11.19
N GLN A 26 23.93 -4.03 10.89
CA GLN A 26 22.76 -4.87 11.13
C GLN A 26 22.78 -6.13 10.28
N LEU A 27 23.23 -6.03 9.03
CA LEU A 27 23.33 -7.16 8.11
C LEU A 27 24.40 -8.16 8.59
N ALA A 28 25.56 -7.67 9.04
CA ALA A 28 26.60 -8.51 9.64
C ALA A 28 26.12 -9.21 10.92
N ALA A 29 25.34 -8.53 11.76
CA ALA A 29 24.74 -9.14 12.96
C ALA A 29 23.73 -10.26 12.64
N LYS A 30 23.02 -10.16 11.50
CA LYS A 30 22.07 -11.19 11.03
C LYS A 30 22.74 -12.35 10.31
N LEU A 31 23.98 -12.18 9.86
CA LEU A 31 24.76 -13.19 9.15
C LEU A 31 26.03 -13.56 9.95
N PRO A 32 25.89 -14.25 11.10
CA PRO A 32 27.01 -14.59 11.96
C PRO A 32 28.05 -15.48 11.27
N ALA A 33 27.66 -16.17 10.19
CA ALA A 33 28.54 -16.99 9.36
C ALA A 33 29.60 -16.18 8.59
N LEU A 34 29.42 -14.86 8.41
CA LEU A 34 30.37 -14.00 7.67
C LEU A 34 31.54 -13.52 8.54
N GLY A 35 31.46 -13.66 9.87
CA GLY A 35 32.51 -13.24 10.81
C GLY A 35 32.69 -11.72 10.94
N ALA A 36 33.31 -11.27 12.04
CA ALA A 36 33.46 -9.85 12.36
C ALA A 36 34.32 -9.05 11.36
N GLN A 37 35.12 -9.74 10.53
CA GLN A 37 35.97 -9.13 9.50
C GLN A 37 35.19 -8.76 8.22
N ALA A 38 33.93 -9.21 8.08
CA ALA A 38 33.14 -8.93 6.88
C ALA A 38 32.55 -7.52 6.84
N GLN A 39 32.46 -6.81 7.96
CA GLN A 39 31.82 -5.48 8.03
C GLN A 39 32.43 -4.43 7.08
N PRO A 40 33.75 -4.16 7.07
CA PRO A 40 34.32 -3.16 6.16
C PRO A 40 34.14 -3.56 4.69
N ASN A 41 34.22 -4.86 4.39
CA ASN A 41 33.99 -5.38 3.04
C ASN A 41 32.52 -5.24 2.63
N LEU A 42 31.59 -5.46 3.55
CA LEU A 42 30.16 -5.38 3.29
C LEU A 42 29.72 -3.93 3.03
N LEU A 43 30.26 -2.99 3.80
CA LEU A 43 30.00 -1.56 3.57
C LEU A 43 30.50 -1.13 2.19
N GLN A 44 31.72 -1.52 1.82
CA GLN A 44 32.26 -1.20 0.49
C GLN A 44 31.42 -1.84 -0.62
N VAL A 45 31.03 -3.11 -0.47
CA VAL A 45 30.18 -3.81 -1.44
C VAL A 45 28.81 -3.15 -1.57
N LEU A 46 28.22 -2.67 -0.48
CA LEU A 46 26.94 -1.94 -0.51
C LEU A 46 27.07 -0.63 -1.29
N HIS A 47 28.17 0.11 -1.11
CA HIS A 47 28.46 1.29 -1.92
C HIS A 47 28.66 0.93 -3.39
N ASP A 48 29.47 -0.08 -3.70
CA ASP A 48 29.71 -0.48 -5.09
C ASP A 48 28.40 -0.92 -5.79
N LEU A 49 27.51 -1.61 -5.06
CA LEU A 49 26.22 -2.08 -5.56
C LEU A 49 25.18 -0.98 -5.77
N LEU A 50 25.22 0.11 -4.98
CA LEU A 50 24.22 1.17 -5.03
C LEU A 50 24.72 2.44 -5.75
N ASP A 51 25.98 2.82 -5.56
CA ASP A 51 26.59 4.03 -6.12
C ASP A 51 27.24 3.79 -7.48
N GLY A 52 27.33 2.54 -7.93
CA GLY A 52 27.81 2.16 -9.26
C GLY A 52 27.04 2.88 -10.40
N ALA A 53 27.79 3.25 -11.44
CA ALA A 53 27.24 3.92 -12.63
C ALA A 53 26.69 2.95 -13.68
N ASP A 54 26.90 1.64 -13.46
CA ASP A 54 26.55 0.54 -14.36
C ASP A 54 25.06 0.16 -14.29
N GLU A 55 24.62 -0.64 -15.25
CA GLU A 55 23.23 -1.09 -15.36
C GLU A 55 22.82 -2.01 -14.19
N ALA A 56 23.73 -2.78 -13.61
CA ALA A 56 23.41 -3.63 -12.47
C ALA A 56 23.16 -2.79 -11.21
N ALA A 57 23.97 -1.75 -10.95
CA ALA A 57 23.72 -0.82 -9.85
C ALA A 57 22.41 -0.03 -10.01
N ARG A 58 22.07 0.40 -11.24
CA ARG A 58 20.77 1.04 -11.54
C ARG A 58 19.59 0.11 -11.25
N THR A 59 19.70 -1.13 -11.68
CA THR A 59 18.67 -2.15 -11.45
C THR A 59 18.51 -2.42 -9.96
N SER A 60 19.62 -2.58 -9.23
CA SER A 60 19.62 -2.78 -7.79
C SER A 60 18.95 -1.63 -7.03
N ARG A 61 19.29 -0.37 -7.36
CA ARG A 61 18.62 0.80 -6.78
C ARG A 61 17.12 0.81 -7.04
N THR A 62 16.72 0.51 -8.27
CA THR A 62 15.30 0.47 -8.66
C THR A 62 14.53 -0.59 -7.88
N GLN A 63 15.09 -1.80 -7.77
CA GLN A 63 14.48 -2.89 -7.00
C GLN A 63 14.38 -2.57 -5.51
N LEU A 64 15.43 -1.96 -4.94
CA LEU A 64 15.42 -1.53 -3.54
C LEU A 64 14.34 -0.46 -3.30
N GLN A 65 14.21 0.53 -4.18
CA GLN A 65 13.16 1.54 -4.09
C GLN A 65 11.76 0.92 -4.15
N ILE A 66 11.52 0.01 -5.10
CA ILE A 66 10.23 -0.70 -5.23
C ILE A 66 9.93 -1.49 -3.94
N HIS A 67 10.92 -2.21 -3.41
CA HIS A 67 10.73 -2.98 -2.19
C HIS A 67 10.41 -2.08 -0.98
N LEU A 68 11.12 -0.96 -0.82
CA LEU A 68 10.85 -0.01 0.26
C LEU A 68 9.45 0.60 0.16
N ILE A 69 8.97 0.90 -1.06
CA ILE A 69 7.58 1.36 -1.28
C ILE A 69 6.60 0.28 -0.81
N ASN A 70 6.79 -0.97 -1.24
CA ASN A 70 5.90 -2.07 -0.83
C ASN A 70 5.89 -2.30 0.68
N VAL A 71 7.04 -2.19 1.35
CA VAL A 71 7.15 -2.28 2.81
C VAL A 71 6.44 -1.11 3.48
N ALA A 72 6.62 0.12 2.98
CA ALA A 72 5.94 1.29 3.51
C ALA A 72 4.41 1.16 3.39
N ASP A 73 3.90 0.74 2.23
CA ASP A 73 2.47 0.50 2.01
C ASP A 73 1.93 -0.58 2.95
N HIS A 74 2.67 -1.68 3.15
CA HIS A 74 2.29 -2.72 4.09
C HIS A 74 2.25 -2.18 5.53
N LEU A 75 3.26 -1.42 5.95
CA LEU A 75 3.30 -0.84 7.30
C LEU A 75 2.17 0.17 7.52
N ILE A 76 1.86 1.02 6.55
CA ILE A 76 0.72 1.95 6.62
C ILE A 76 -0.61 1.19 6.73
N SER A 77 -0.77 0.12 5.94
CA SER A 77 -1.95 -0.76 5.99
C SER A 77 -2.09 -1.48 7.35
N VAL A 78 -0.99 -1.96 7.92
CA VAL A 78 -0.98 -2.59 9.25
C VAL A 78 -1.22 -1.56 10.36
N GLN A 79 -0.64 -0.36 10.26
CA GLN A 79 -0.85 0.72 11.22
C GLN A 79 -2.30 1.21 11.22
N SER A 80 -2.97 1.24 10.06
CA SER A 80 -4.39 1.55 9.95
C SER A 80 -5.31 0.40 10.40
N ARG A 81 -4.77 -0.81 10.61
CA ARG A 81 -5.46 -1.95 11.25
C ARG A 81 -5.19 -2.08 12.74
N GLN A 82 -4.21 -1.39 13.32
CA GLN A 82 -4.04 -1.33 14.78
C GLN A 82 -5.22 -0.54 15.36
N PRO A 83 -6.05 -1.14 16.23
CA PRO A 83 -7.11 -0.38 16.89
C PRO A 83 -6.43 0.58 17.87
N SER A 84 -6.32 1.85 17.49
CA SER A 84 -6.03 2.89 18.47
C SER A 84 -7.10 2.77 19.56
N SER A 85 -6.67 2.65 20.81
CA SER A 85 -7.51 2.48 22.01
C SER A 85 -8.50 3.64 22.29
N ALA A 86 -8.68 4.55 21.34
CA ALA A 86 -9.88 5.34 21.15
C ALA A 86 -10.44 5.00 19.77
N GLN A 87 -11.47 4.15 19.71
CA GLN A 87 -12.18 3.85 18.47
C GLN A 87 -12.82 5.17 18.01
N ARG A 88 -12.27 5.79 16.95
CA ARG A 88 -12.73 7.10 16.47
C ARG A 88 -14.22 7.03 16.16
N MET A 89 -15.02 7.77 16.92
CA MET A 89 -16.46 7.83 16.77
C MET A 89 -16.82 8.95 15.78
N LEU A 90 -17.55 8.60 14.72
CA LEU A 90 -18.05 9.51 13.72
C LEU A 90 -19.44 10.02 14.07
N SER A 91 -19.74 11.26 13.67
CA SER A 91 -21.12 11.72 13.57
C SER A 91 -21.84 11.02 12.42
N THR A 92 -23.17 11.08 12.42
CA THR A 92 -23.97 10.62 11.27
C THR A 92 -23.65 11.38 9.98
N GLU A 93 -23.18 12.62 10.08
CA GLU A 93 -22.77 13.45 8.95
C GLU A 93 -21.44 12.97 8.36
N ASP A 94 -20.42 12.79 9.21
CA ASP A 94 -19.12 12.30 8.77
C ASP A 94 -19.22 10.88 8.20
N ALA A 95 -20.05 10.03 8.82
CA ALA A 95 -20.30 8.69 8.32
C ALA A 95 -21.00 8.72 6.95
N ALA A 96 -21.98 9.61 6.75
CA ALA A 96 -22.66 9.75 5.47
C ALA A 96 -21.71 10.21 4.36
N GLN A 97 -20.83 11.16 4.67
CA GLN A 97 -19.79 11.61 3.75
C GLN A 97 -18.82 10.48 3.39
N LEU A 98 -18.39 9.70 4.38
CA LEU A 98 -17.46 8.59 4.17
C LEU A 98 -18.11 7.44 3.36
N MET A 99 -19.41 7.21 3.55
CA MET A 99 -20.19 6.22 2.81
C MET A 99 -20.67 6.70 1.44
N GLY A 100 -20.56 8.00 1.13
CA GLY A 100 -21.10 8.60 -0.09
C GLY A 100 -22.63 8.53 -0.17
N CYS A 101 -23.32 8.56 0.96
CA CYS A 101 -24.78 8.40 1.05
C CYS A 101 -25.44 9.53 1.84
N SER A 102 -26.76 9.47 2.02
CA SER A 102 -27.50 10.50 2.75
C SER A 102 -27.45 10.29 4.29
N ARG A 103 -27.48 11.38 5.06
CA ARG A 103 -27.54 11.33 6.54
C ARG A 103 -28.73 10.49 7.08
N PRO A 104 -29.95 10.59 6.52
CA PRO A 104 -31.07 9.76 6.95
C PRO A 104 -30.82 8.26 6.70
N TYR A 105 -30.11 7.92 5.63
CA TYR A 105 -29.75 6.54 5.34
C TYR A 105 -28.79 5.98 6.40
N VAL A 106 -27.81 6.76 6.84
CA VAL A 106 -26.94 6.36 7.95
C VAL A 106 -27.72 6.20 9.26
N ALA A 107 -28.64 7.12 9.58
CA ALA A 107 -29.49 7.00 10.76
C ALA A 107 -30.33 5.70 10.72
N MET A 108 -30.93 5.39 9.57
CA MET A 108 -31.64 4.14 9.34
C MET A 108 -30.75 2.90 9.56
N LEU A 109 -29.49 2.92 9.09
CA LEU A 109 -28.57 1.80 9.30
C LEU A 109 -28.17 1.61 10.77
N ILE A 110 -28.03 2.71 11.51
CA ILE A 110 -27.79 2.68 12.96
C ILE A 110 -29.01 2.10 13.69
N ASP A 111 -30.21 2.59 13.38
CA ASP A 111 -31.46 2.13 13.99
C ASP A 111 -31.73 0.64 13.66
N ALA A 112 -31.34 0.20 12.46
CA ALA A 112 -31.39 -1.20 12.03
C ALA A 112 -30.24 -2.07 12.56
N LYS A 113 -29.35 -1.53 13.43
CA LYS A 113 -28.18 -2.21 14.01
C LYS A 113 -27.23 -2.82 12.97
N LYS A 114 -27.19 -2.27 11.75
CA LYS A 114 -26.27 -2.71 10.69
C LYS A 114 -24.85 -2.15 10.85
N LEU A 115 -24.70 -1.10 11.65
CA LEU A 115 -23.41 -0.52 12.03
C LEU A 115 -23.12 -0.87 13.50
N ALA A 116 -22.15 -1.77 13.70
CA ALA A 116 -21.76 -2.32 14.99
C ALA A 116 -21.12 -1.26 15.90
N GLY A 117 -21.41 -1.34 17.20
CA GLY A 117 -20.86 -0.43 18.20
C GLY A 117 -21.39 1.01 18.12
N SER A 118 -22.50 1.24 17.41
CA SER A 118 -23.17 2.54 17.40
C SER A 118 -23.76 2.86 18.77
N VAL A 119 -23.64 4.12 19.17
CA VAL A 119 -24.10 4.65 20.46
C VAL A 119 -24.90 5.92 20.22
N THR A 120 -25.97 6.10 20.98
CA THR A 120 -26.70 7.36 21.03
C THR A 120 -26.28 8.09 22.30
N THR A 121 -25.82 9.33 22.17
CA THR A 121 -25.48 10.17 23.32
C THR A 121 -26.73 10.57 24.10
N GLU A 122 -26.57 11.04 25.34
CA GLU A 122 -27.68 11.53 26.16
C GLU A 122 -28.51 12.64 25.48
N GLY A 123 -27.89 13.41 24.58
CA GLY A 123 -28.54 14.43 23.74
C GLY A 123 -29.22 13.91 22.47
N GLY A 124 -29.35 12.59 22.28
CA GLY A 124 -30.01 11.99 21.12
C GLY A 124 -29.17 11.97 19.83
N HIS A 125 -27.90 12.39 19.88
CA HIS A 125 -27.03 12.32 18.72
C HIS A 125 -26.44 10.92 18.57
N ARG A 126 -26.58 10.35 17.37
CA ARG A 126 -26.01 9.05 17.03
C ARG A 126 -24.53 9.19 16.69
N ARG A 127 -23.73 8.27 17.22
CA ARG A 127 -22.30 8.13 16.97
C ARG A 127 -22.01 6.71 16.51
N VAL A 128 -21.12 6.56 15.54
CA VAL A 128 -20.76 5.25 15.00
C VAL A 128 -19.25 5.10 14.92
N PRO A 129 -18.67 3.95 15.31
CA PRO A 129 -17.26 3.69 15.13
C PRO A 129 -16.88 3.76 13.65
N GLU A 130 -15.82 4.50 13.33
CA GLU A 130 -15.31 4.63 11.97
C GLU A 130 -14.95 3.26 11.34
N ALA A 131 -14.42 2.34 12.15
CA ALA A 131 -14.13 0.98 11.74
C ALA A 131 -15.38 0.26 11.22
N SER A 132 -16.50 0.35 11.94
CA SER A 132 -17.75 -0.29 11.51
C SER A 132 -18.30 0.30 10.21
N VAL A 133 -18.10 1.59 9.97
CA VAL A 133 -18.51 2.23 8.71
C VAL A 133 -17.67 1.71 7.55
N ARG A 134 -16.35 1.60 7.73
CA ARG A 134 -15.45 1.03 6.72
C ARG A 134 -15.76 -0.43 6.41
N ASP A 135 -16.02 -1.23 7.44
CA ASP A 135 -16.38 -2.64 7.27
C ASP A 135 -17.67 -2.81 6.46
N TRP A 136 -18.66 -1.95 6.70
CA TRP A 136 -19.89 -1.92 5.91
C TRP A 136 -19.65 -1.54 4.45
N ILE A 137 -18.79 -0.57 4.18
CA ILE A 137 -18.45 -0.19 2.79
C ILE A 137 -17.79 -1.36 2.08
N ASN A 138 -16.86 -2.05 2.76
CA ASN A 138 -16.17 -3.20 2.19
C ASN A 138 -17.15 -4.35 1.88
N SER A 139 -18.07 -4.66 2.80
CA SER A 139 -19.07 -5.72 2.58
C SER A 139 -20.03 -5.39 1.44
N GLN A 140 -20.47 -4.14 1.31
CA GLN A 140 -21.33 -3.71 0.21
C GLN A 140 -20.61 -3.71 -1.14
N GLN A 141 -19.34 -3.33 -1.19
CA GLN A 141 -18.55 -3.42 -2.43
C GLN A 141 -18.34 -4.88 -2.87
N LEU A 142 -18.14 -5.80 -1.93
CA LEU A 142 -18.05 -7.23 -2.20
C LEU A 142 -19.38 -7.80 -2.72
N ALA A 143 -20.50 -7.43 -2.09
CA ALA A 143 -21.84 -7.82 -2.54
C ALA A 143 -22.14 -7.30 -3.96
N ASN A 144 -21.93 -6.01 -4.20
CA ASN A 144 -22.19 -5.40 -5.51
C ASN A 144 -21.30 -5.98 -6.62
N LYS A 145 -20.04 -6.37 -6.31
CA LYS A 145 -19.16 -7.03 -7.29
C LYS A 145 -19.63 -8.46 -7.61
N ALA A 146 -20.13 -9.18 -6.62
CA ALA A 146 -20.66 -10.53 -6.83
C ALA A 146 -21.95 -10.51 -7.66
N ASP A 147 -22.86 -9.58 -7.37
CA ASP A 147 -24.14 -9.44 -8.08
C ASP A 147 -23.94 -8.92 -9.52
N ALA A 148 -23.05 -7.94 -9.73
CA ALA A 148 -22.81 -7.36 -11.05
C ALA A 148 -22.14 -8.35 -12.04
N ASP A 149 -21.25 -9.22 -11.57
CA ASP A 149 -20.58 -10.20 -12.44
C ASP A 149 -21.46 -11.42 -12.75
N SER A 150 -22.39 -11.75 -11.84
CA SER A 150 -23.32 -12.87 -11.98
C SER A 150 -24.44 -12.58 -12.97
N ASP A 151 -25.14 -11.45 -12.84
CA ASP A 151 -26.41 -11.24 -13.55
C ASP A 151 -26.23 -10.85 -15.02
N TYR A 152 -25.22 -10.03 -15.35
CA TYR A 152 -25.02 -9.59 -16.73
C TYR A 152 -24.46 -10.70 -17.62
N LYS A 153 -23.47 -11.46 -17.13
CA LYS A 153 -22.84 -12.53 -17.91
C LYS A 153 -23.76 -13.74 -18.08
N SER A 154 -24.55 -14.08 -17.07
CA SER A 154 -25.53 -15.17 -17.15
C SER A 154 -26.64 -14.82 -18.13
N ALA A 155 -27.25 -13.64 -18.02
CA ALA A 155 -28.30 -13.19 -18.94
C ALA A 155 -27.81 -13.08 -20.39
N ALA A 156 -26.58 -12.62 -20.62
CA ALA A 156 -25.99 -12.57 -21.96
C ALA A 156 -25.71 -13.98 -22.53
N ARG A 157 -25.36 -14.95 -21.67
CA ARG A 157 -25.17 -16.35 -22.08
C ARG A 157 -26.49 -17.01 -22.46
N ASP A 158 -27.53 -16.79 -21.65
CA ASP A 158 -28.88 -17.29 -21.91
C ASP A 158 -29.52 -16.64 -23.15
N ALA A 159 -29.24 -15.36 -23.39
CA ALA A 159 -29.62 -14.66 -24.63
C ALA A 159 -28.81 -15.10 -25.87
N GLY A 160 -27.86 -16.04 -25.71
CA GLY A 160 -27.06 -16.56 -26.82
C GLY A 160 -26.04 -15.57 -27.38
N MET A 161 -25.66 -14.52 -26.64
CA MET A 161 -24.70 -13.50 -27.10
C MET A 161 -23.26 -14.05 -27.23
N TYR A 162 -22.96 -15.18 -26.58
CA TYR A 162 -21.66 -15.88 -26.65
C TYR A 162 -21.73 -17.19 -27.45
N LYS A 163 -22.52 -17.21 -28.54
CA LYS A 163 -22.64 -18.41 -29.40
C LYS A 163 -21.46 -18.57 -30.38
N VAL A 164 -20.61 -17.57 -30.51
CA VAL A 164 -19.38 -17.63 -31.31
C VAL A 164 -18.29 -18.22 -30.43
N SER A 165 -17.66 -19.30 -30.88
CA SER A 165 -16.56 -19.90 -30.15
C SER A 165 -15.33 -18.99 -30.18
N ASP A 166 -14.51 -19.01 -29.14
CA ASP A 166 -13.24 -18.26 -29.10
C ASP A 166 -12.34 -18.60 -30.31
N ALA A 167 -12.45 -19.84 -30.82
CA ALA A 167 -11.75 -20.30 -32.02
C ALA A 167 -12.19 -19.55 -33.29
N ASP A 168 -13.48 -19.30 -33.46
CA ASP A 168 -14.03 -18.57 -34.60
C ASP A 168 -13.64 -17.09 -34.56
N TYR A 169 -13.60 -16.51 -33.36
CA TYR A 169 -13.17 -15.12 -33.15
C TYR A 169 -11.68 -14.94 -33.51
N LEU A 170 -10.83 -15.86 -33.08
CA LEU A 170 -9.40 -15.85 -33.39
C LEU A 170 -9.11 -16.09 -34.88
N ALA A 171 -9.89 -16.96 -35.53
CA ALA A 171 -9.79 -17.19 -36.98
C ALA A 171 -10.14 -15.92 -37.78
N ALA A 172 -11.21 -15.22 -37.41
CA ALA A 172 -11.61 -13.96 -38.04
C ALA A 172 -10.57 -12.84 -37.83
N ALA A 173 -10.05 -12.68 -36.60
CA ALA A 173 -9.04 -11.68 -36.29
C ALA A 173 -7.72 -11.90 -37.06
N ASN A 174 -7.30 -13.17 -37.20
CA ASN A 174 -6.12 -13.53 -37.98
C ASN A 174 -6.30 -13.30 -39.48
N LYS A 175 -7.52 -13.47 -40.01
CA LYS A 175 -7.84 -13.18 -41.42
C LYS A 175 -7.72 -11.70 -41.74
N ILE A 176 -8.17 -10.83 -40.83
CA ILE A 176 -8.05 -9.36 -40.96
C ILE A 176 -6.59 -8.90 -40.87
N ARG A 177 -5.78 -9.50 -39.99
CA ARG A 177 -4.34 -9.18 -39.90
C ARG A 177 -3.57 -9.59 -41.15
N LYS A 178 -3.97 -10.67 -41.84
CA LYS A 178 -3.36 -11.11 -43.10
C LYS A 178 -3.72 -10.20 -44.28
N SER A 179 -4.97 -9.74 -44.39
CA SER A 179 -5.37 -8.84 -45.48
C SER A 179 -4.70 -7.47 -45.41
N LYS A 180 -4.40 -6.97 -44.20
CA LYS A 180 -3.71 -5.67 -43.99
C LYS A 180 -2.19 -5.70 -44.23
N ARG A 181 -1.59 -6.89 -44.39
CA ARG A 181 -0.14 -7.06 -44.63
C ARG A 181 0.21 -7.40 -46.08
N GLY A 182 -0.79 -7.57 -46.95
CA GLY A 182 -0.60 -7.92 -48.36
C GLY A 182 -1.13 -6.87 -49.35
N GLY A 183 -1.33 -5.64 -48.90
CA GLY A 183 -1.68 -4.48 -49.74
C GLY A 183 -0.55 -3.47 -49.74
#